data_AF-A0A7J4NEU9-F1
#
_entry.id   AF-A0A7J4NEU9-F1
#
_cell.length_a   1.000
_cell.length_b   1.000
_cell.length_c   1.000
_cell.angle_alpha   90.00
_cell.angle_beta   90.00
_cell.angle_gamma   90.00
#
_symmetry.space_group_name_H-M   'P 1'
#
loop_
_entity.id
_entity.type
_entity.pdbx_description
1 polymer ?
#
loop_
_entity_poly.entity_id
_entity_poly.type
_entity_poly.pdbx_seq_one_letter_code
_entity_poly.pdbx_strand_id
1 'polypeptide(L)' 'MRQRRLAMLLSSLPSHPCGNVELEQYSTSGDVAASWLAQIAAFGDLNENSVVVDLGAG' A
#
# COMPACT_ATOMS: atom_id res chain seq x y z
N MET A 1 3.11 2.63 -13.90
CA MET A 1 2.89 4.03 -13.46
C MET A 1 4.18 4.54 -12.80
N ARG A 2 4.54 5.84 -12.87
CA ARG A 2 5.75 6.34 -12.18
C ARG A 2 5.55 6.33 -10.65
N GLN A 3 6.50 5.81 -9.87
CA GLN A 3 6.41 5.63 -8.41
C GLN A 3 5.91 6.88 -7.67
N ARG A 4 6.44 8.07 -7.99
CA ARG A 4 5.99 9.33 -7.37
C ARG A 4 4.51 9.65 -7.60
N ARG A 5 3.95 9.28 -8.77
CA ARG A 5 2.51 9.46 -9.03
C ARG A 5 1.70 8.49 -8.20
N LEU A 6 2.16 7.24 -8.07
CA LEU A 6 1.51 6.24 -7.22
C LEU A 6 1.50 6.69 -5.76
N ALA A 7 2.62 7.20 -5.23
CA ALA A 7 2.69 7.72 -3.87
C ALA A 7 1.67 8.83 -3.61
N MET A 8 1.55 9.81 -4.52
CA MET A 8 0.54 10.88 -4.39
C MET A 8 -0.89 10.34 -4.40
N LEU A 9 -1.19 9.33 -5.23
CA LEU A 9 -2.51 8.71 -5.27
C LEU A 9 -2.81 7.95 -3.97
N LEU A 10 -1.85 7.17 -3.47
CA LEU A 10 -2.01 6.43 -2.22
C LEU A 10 -2.16 7.37 -1.01
N SER A 11 -1.41 8.47 -0.97
CA SER A 11 -1.55 9.49 0.08
C SER A 11 -2.87 10.25 0.04
N SER A 12 -3.63 10.16 -1.07
CA SER A 12 -4.96 10.77 -1.21
C SER A 12 -6.11 9.84 -0.82
N LEU A 13 -5.81 8.59 -0.44
CA LEU A 13 -6.82 7.66 0.06
C LEU A 13 -7.46 8.20 1.35
N PRO A 14 -8.74 7.90 1.62
CA PRO A 14 -9.38 8.24 2.89
C PRO A 14 -8.54 7.72 4.06
N SER A 15 -8.33 8.58 5.06
CA SER A 15 -7.61 8.17 6.26
C SER A 15 -8.37 7.06 7.00
N HIS A 16 -7.64 6.07 7.49
CA HIS A 16 -8.20 5.05 8.35
C HIS A 16 -8.78 5.71 9.63
N PRO A 17 -9.96 5.27 10.14
CA PRO A 17 -10.60 5.89 11.31
C PRO A 17 -9.85 5.66 12.63
N CYS A 18 -8.94 4.68 12.68
CA CYS A 18 -8.07 4.39 13.83
C CYS A 18 -8.82 4.24 15.16
N GLY A 19 -9.90 3.45 15.17
CA GLY A 19 -10.84 3.36 16.30
C GLY A 19 -10.34 2.51 17.49
N ASN A 20 -9.32 1.67 17.29
CA ASN A 20 -8.74 0.84 18.34
C ASN A 20 -7.22 0.82 18.26
N VAL A 21 -6.56 1.39 19.26
CA VAL A 21 -5.09 1.46 19.35
C VAL A 21 -4.44 0.11 19.63
N GLU A 22 -5.13 -0.79 20.33
CA GLU A 22 -4.62 -2.14 20.64
C GLU A 22 -4.47 -3.01 19.39
N LEU A 23 -5.11 -2.61 18.29
CA LEU A 23 -4.98 -3.23 16.97
C LEU A 23 -3.95 -2.54 16.08
N GLU A 24 -3.24 -1.52 16.60
CA GLU A 24 -2.25 -0.75 15.84
C GLU A 24 -2.81 -0.20 14.52
N GLN A 25 -4.04 0.30 14.54
CA GLN A 25 -4.72 0.80 13.35
C GLN A 25 -4.11 2.13 12.88
N TYR A 26 -3.15 2.06 11.96
CA TYR A 26 -2.61 3.20 11.23
C TYR A 26 -2.42 2.84 9.75
N SER A 27 -2.62 3.82 8.87
CA SER A 27 -2.39 3.61 7.43
C SER A 27 -0.91 3.63 7.10
N THR A 28 -0.48 2.74 6.20
CA THR A 28 0.84 2.82 5.56
C THR A 28 0.96 4.13 4.76
N SER A 29 2.07 4.86 4.92
CA SER A 29 2.28 6.11 4.19
C SER A 29 2.41 5.86 2.68
N GLY A 30 1.90 6.78 1.86
CA GLY A 30 1.87 6.59 0.41
C GLY A 30 3.26 6.43 -0.22
N ASP A 31 4.28 7.10 0.31
CA ASP A 31 5.68 6.94 -0.15
C ASP A 31 6.22 5.53 0.13
N VAL A 32 5.94 4.98 1.32
CA VAL A 32 6.36 3.62 1.70
C VAL A 32 5.60 2.59 0.87
N ALA A 33 4.28 2.71 0.78
CA ALA A 33 3.44 1.79 0.02
C ALA A 33 3.82 1.77 -1.48
N ALA A 34 4.04 2.95 -2.08
CA ALA A 34 4.46 3.02 -3.49
C ALA A 34 5.84 2.42 -3.72
N SER A 35 6.77 2.60 -2.78
CA SER A 35 8.11 2.02 -2.84
C SER A 35 8.07 0.49 -2.78
N TRP A 36 7.26 -0.08 -1.88
CA TRP A 36 7.11 -1.53 -1.77
C TRP A 36 6.45 -2.13 -3.01
N LEU A 37 5.33 -1.58 -3.46
CA LEU A 37 4.64 -2.06 -4.66
C LEU A 37 5.53 -2.01 -5.91
N ALA A 38 6.35 -0.94 -6.04
CA ALA A 38 7.31 -0.84 -7.14
C ALA A 38 8.39 -1.92 -7.07
N GLN A 39 8.89 -2.23 -5.88
CA GLN A 39 9.88 -3.30 -5.69
C GLN A 39 9.28 -4.68 -5.98
N ILE A 40 8.11 -5.02 -5.42
CA ILE A 40 7.42 -6.30 -5.68
C ILE A 40 7.20 -6.49 -7.18
N ALA A 41 6.73 -5.44 -7.88
CA ALA A 41 6.57 -5.48 -9.33
C ALA A 41 7.90 -5.64 -10.09
N ALA A 42 8.97 -4.98 -9.64
CA ALA A 42 10.29 -5.08 -10.26
C ALA A 42 10.94 -6.46 -10.07
N PHE A 43 10.65 -7.14 -8.96
CA PHE A 43 11.07 -8.54 -8.72
C PHE A 43 10.28 -9.55 -9.56
N GLY A 44 9.14 -9.16 -10.15
CA GLY A 44 8.28 -10.02 -10.97
C GLY A 44 7.16 -10.71 -10.19
N ASP A 45 7.02 -10.43 -8.90
CA ASP A 45 6.04 -11.08 -8.00
C ASP A 45 4.62 -10.49 -8.13
N LEU A 46 4.46 -9.40 -8.88
CA LEU A 46 3.17 -8.77 -9.15
C LEU A 46 2.94 -8.60 -10.66
N ASN A 47 2.04 -9.41 -11.21
CA ASN A 47 1.58 -9.33 -12.59
C ASN A 47 0.07 -9.61 -12.70
N GLU A 48 -0.46 -9.61 -13.92
CA GLU A 48 -1.89 -9.77 -14.20
C GLU A 48 -2.51 -11.11 -13.76
N ASN A 49 -1.68 -12.15 -13.58
CA ASN A 49 -2.10 -13.47 -13.13
C ASN A 49 -1.83 -13.69 -11.63
N SER A 50 -1.25 -12.71 -10.93
CA SER A 50 -0.98 -12.80 -9.50
C SER A 50 -2.28 -12.76 -8.69
N VAL A 51 -2.40 -13.67 -7.72
CA VAL A 51 -3.40 -13.58 -6.65
C VAL A 51 -2.70 -13.05 -5.40
N VAL A 52 -3.14 -11.89 -4.91
CA VAL A 52 -2.53 -11.19 -3.77
C VAL A 52 -3.43 -11.34 -2.54
N VAL A 53 -2.81 -11.62 -1.39
CA VAL A 53 -3.46 -11.59 -0.08
C VAL A 53 -2.86 -10.43 0.70
N ASP A 54 -3.72 -9.52 1.18
CA ASP A 54 -3.33 -8.39 2.03
C ASP A 54 -3.80 -8.66 3.47
N LEU A 55 -2.84 -8.93 4.35
CA LEU A 55 -3.10 -9.28 5.75
C LEU A 55 -3.01 -8.03 6.60
N GLY A 56 -4.11 -7.66 7.25
CA GLY A 56 -4.18 -6.40 8.01
C GLY A 56 -4.25 -5.19 7.09
N ALA A 57 -5.10 -5.24 6.06
CA ALA A 57 -5.26 -4.22 5.02
C ALA A 57 -5.79 -2.84 5.50
N GLY A 58 -5.87 -2.62 6.82
CA GLY A 58 -6.52 -1.47 7.47
C GLY A 58 -7.53 -1.90 8.52
#